data_AF-D2W1F0-F1
#
_entry.id   AF-D2W1F0-F1
#
_cell.length_a   1.000
_cell.length_b   1.000
_cell.length_c   1.000
_cell.angle_alpha   90.00
_cell.angle_beta   90.00
_cell.angle_gamma   90.00
#
_symmetry.space_group_name_H-M   'P 1'
#
loop_
_entity.id
_entity.type
_entity.pdbx_description
1 polymer ?
#
loop_
_entity_poly.entity_id
_entity_poly.type
_entity_poly.pdbx_seq_one_letter_code
_entity_poly.pdbx_strand_id
1 'polypeptide(L)'
;MYSYDHSQLYLKKEIDELEFELKEFDRMEMQFNQKANRLQYQVDSMEAKLENLGCDILHVEMVVSHLKNEFRYAKTNEIIDSLRYRLDAQGYHLQNLKESKEYLAMDIHDKLREIDSVTLDFIDDLERNLDGKISFFRYYYPTIMRSMLITCLIGFIASYLYHAVGVSIELRLGGDDDEEEGGEDGEKEEAD
;
A
#
# COMPACT_ATOMS: atom_id res chain seq x y z
N MET A 1 56.78 -4.04 -31.87
CA MET A 1 56.30 -5.18 -31.06
C MET A 1 56.11 -4.80 -29.59
N TYR A 2 57.03 -4.07 -28.94
CA TYR A 2 56.90 -3.62 -27.54
C TYR A 2 55.75 -2.64 -27.20
N SER A 3 55.29 -1.82 -28.16
CA SER A 3 54.19 -0.86 -27.92
C SER A 3 52.82 -1.52 -27.77
N TYR A 4 52.61 -2.71 -28.33
CA TYR A 4 51.31 -3.38 -28.33
C TYR A 4 51.03 -4.05 -26.97
N ASP A 5 52.06 -4.62 -26.34
CA ASP A 5 51.98 -5.20 -25.00
C ASP A 5 51.71 -4.16 -23.90
N HIS A 6 52.26 -2.95 -24.01
CA HIS A 6 51.98 -1.88 -23.05
C HIS A 6 50.55 -1.35 -23.14
N SER A 7 49.99 -1.23 -24.35
CA SER A 7 48.58 -0.85 -24.51
C SER A 7 47.62 -1.92 -23.99
N GLN A 8 47.92 -3.21 -24.20
CA GLN A 8 47.11 -4.29 -23.63
C GLN A 8 47.21 -4.36 -22.10
N LEU A 9 48.39 -4.12 -21.53
CA LEU A 9 48.57 -4.07 -20.07
C LEU A 9 47.81 -2.88 -19.44
N TYR A 10 47.78 -1.73 -20.11
CA TYR A 10 47.01 -0.57 -19.68
C TYR A 10 45.50 -0.86 -19.71
N LEU A 11 44.98 -1.37 -20.83
CA LEU A 11 43.58 -1.76 -20.96
C LEU A 11 43.18 -2.80 -19.92
N LYS A 12 44.06 -3.78 -19.65
CA LYS A 12 43.80 -4.79 -18.62
C LYS A 12 43.68 -4.17 -17.22
N LYS A 13 44.56 -3.24 -16.86
CA LYS A 13 44.48 -2.52 -15.59
C LYS A 13 43.20 -1.71 -15.48
N GLU A 14 42.82 -1.02 -16.55
CA GLU A 14 41.58 -0.24 -16.59
C GLU A 14 40.34 -1.14 -16.44
N ILE A 15 40.33 -2.32 -17.07
CA ILE A 15 39.28 -3.34 -16.88
C ILE A 15 39.26 -3.85 -15.44
N ASP A 16 40.42 -4.21 -14.86
CA ASP A 16 40.52 -4.71 -13.49
C ASP A 16 40.05 -3.66 -12.47
N GLU A 17 40.33 -2.37 -12.72
CA GLU A 17 39.87 -1.23 -11.92
C GLU A 17 38.34 -1.05 -12.04
N LEU A 18 37.79 -1.08 -13.25
CA LEU A 18 36.34 -1.01 -13.47
C LEU A 18 35.59 -2.21 -12.85
N GLU A 19 36.15 -3.41 -12.90
CA GLU A 19 35.57 -4.59 -12.26
C GLU A 19 35.59 -4.48 -10.73
N PHE A 20 36.60 -3.83 -10.16
CA PHE A 20 36.67 -3.55 -8.74
C PHE A 20 35.61 -2.52 -8.31
N GLU A 21 35.49 -1.42 -9.07
CA GLU A 21 34.47 -0.39 -8.82
C GLU A 21 33.05 -0.98 -8.92
N LEU A 22 32.78 -1.83 -9.92
CA LEU A 22 31.48 -2.49 -10.09
C LEU A 22 31.11 -3.34 -8.86
N LYS A 23 32.07 -4.10 -8.32
CA LYS A 23 31.83 -4.92 -7.11
C LYS A 23 31.54 -4.07 -5.87
N GLU A 24 32.17 -2.91 -5.75
CA GLU A 24 31.85 -1.98 -4.66
C GLU A 24 30.47 -1.34 -4.86
N PHE A 25 30.05 -1.04 -6.09
CA PHE A 25 28.68 -0.62 -6.39
C PHE A 25 27.65 -1.69 -6.01
N ASP A 26 27.85 -2.94 -6.41
CA ASP A 26 26.96 -4.06 -6.05
C ASP A 26 26.81 -4.18 -4.53
N ARG A 27 27.91 -3.98 -3.81
CA ARG A 27 27.91 -4.00 -2.34
C ARG A 27 27.13 -2.83 -1.74
N MET A 28 27.30 -1.61 -2.27
CA MET A 28 26.55 -0.43 -1.83
C MET A 28 25.05 -0.58 -2.08
N GLU A 29 24.66 -1.06 -3.27
CA GLU A 29 23.27 -1.36 -3.62
C GLU A 29 22.66 -2.39 -2.65
N MET A 30 23.39 -3.48 -2.37
CA MET A 30 22.91 -4.51 -1.45
C MET A 30 22.65 -3.93 -0.05
N GLN A 31 23.56 -3.09 0.45
CA GLN A 31 23.41 -2.46 1.77
C GLN A 31 22.26 -1.46 1.82
N PHE A 32 22.10 -0.64 0.77
CA PHE A 32 20.98 0.27 0.63
C PHE A 32 19.65 -0.50 0.64
N ASN A 33 19.51 -1.52 -0.21
CA ASN A 33 18.30 -2.33 -0.30
C ASN A 33 17.95 -3.01 1.03
N GLN A 34 18.95 -3.53 1.75
CA GLN A 34 18.71 -4.11 3.09
C GLN A 34 18.17 -3.08 4.08
N LYS A 35 18.73 -1.87 4.08
CA LYS A 35 18.29 -0.79 4.99
C LYS A 35 16.89 -0.28 4.62
N ALA A 36 16.64 -0.03 3.34
CA ALA A 36 15.35 0.42 2.82
C ALA A 36 14.25 -0.61 3.12
N ASN A 37 14.48 -1.89 2.82
CA ASN A 37 13.52 -2.96 3.09
C ASN A 37 13.21 -3.07 4.58
N ARG A 38 14.21 -2.94 5.46
CA ARG A 38 13.99 -2.96 6.91
C ARG A 38 13.10 -1.81 7.38
N LEU A 39 13.34 -0.60 6.87
CA LEU A 39 12.51 0.56 7.20
C LEU A 39 11.08 0.39 6.65
N GLN A 40 10.93 -0.14 5.44
CA GLN A 40 9.62 -0.43 4.86
C GLN A 40 8.84 -1.44 5.72
N TYR A 41 9.46 -2.54 6.13
CA TYR A 41 8.82 -3.51 7.04
C TYR A 41 8.37 -2.88 8.37
N GLN A 42 9.12 -1.90 8.89
CA GLN A 42 8.72 -1.18 10.09
C GLN A 42 7.48 -0.31 9.82
N VAL A 43 7.43 0.38 8.68
CA VAL A 43 6.26 1.16 8.25
C VAL A 43 5.05 0.26 8.11
N ASP A 44 5.14 -0.84 7.35
CA ASP A 44 4.02 -1.77 7.13
C ASP A 44 3.48 -2.33 8.46
N SER A 45 4.38 -2.65 9.40
CA SER A 45 3.99 -3.13 10.74
C SER A 45 3.27 -2.06 11.56
N MET A 46 3.68 -0.80 11.46
CA MET A 46 3.03 0.32 12.14
C MET A 46 1.68 0.65 11.50
N GLU A 47 1.57 0.59 10.18
CA GLU A 47 0.29 0.78 9.46
C GLU A 47 -0.74 -0.27 9.87
N ALA A 48 -0.34 -1.54 9.99
CA ALA A 48 -1.23 -2.60 10.50
C ALA A 48 -1.68 -2.33 11.95
N LYS A 49 -0.81 -1.79 12.80
CA LYS A 49 -1.18 -1.36 14.16
C LYS A 49 -2.14 -0.16 14.14
N LEU A 50 -1.97 0.76 13.20
CA LEU A 50 -2.84 1.92 13.03
C LEU A 50 -4.26 1.50 12.62
N GLU A 51 -4.37 0.51 11.74
CA GLU A 51 -5.65 -0.08 11.36
C GLU A 51 -6.35 -0.72 12.56
N ASN A 52 -5.62 -1.53 13.34
CA ASN A 52 -6.15 -2.15 14.56
C ASN A 52 -6.63 -1.11 15.58
N LEU A 53 -5.85 -0.04 15.80
CA LEU A 53 -6.27 1.10 16.63
C LEU A 53 -7.54 1.77 16.09
N GLY A 54 -7.69 1.86 14.77
CA GLY A 54 -8.92 2.35 14.14
C GLY A 54 -10.13 1.49 14.49
N CYS A 55 -10.00 0.16 14.43
CA CYS A 55 -11.03 -0.79 14.83
C CYS A 55 -11.38 -0.67 16.34
N ASP A 56 -10.37 -0.54 17.20
CA ASP A 56 -10.57 -0.39 18.65
C ASP A 56 -11.32 0.91 18.98
N ILE A 57 -10.97 2.02 18.32
CA ILE A 57 -11.67 3.30 18.45
C ILE A 57 -13.14 3.14 18.05
N LEU A 58 -13.42 2.53 16.89
CA LEU A 58 -14.79 2.31 16.42
C LEU A 58 -15.60 1.48 17.42
N HIS A 59 -15.00 0.41 17.96
CA HIS A 59 -15.63 -0.43 18.97
C HIS A 59 -15.98 0.38 20.23
N VAL A 60 -15.06 1.19 20.73
CA VAL A 60 -15.32 2.05 21.91
C VAL A 60 -16.40 3.09 21.61
N GLU A 61 -16.40 3.68 20.40
CA GLU A 61 -17.46 4.62 19.98
C GLU A 61 -18.83 3.95 19.91
N MET A 62 -18.90 2.68 19.48
CA MET A 62 -20.12 1.87 19.52
C MET A 62 -20.57 1.61 20.97
N VAL A 63 -19.66 1.24 21.87
CA VAL A 63 -19.96 1.03 23.30
C VAL A 63 -20.47 2.33 23.93
N VAL A 64 -19.82 3.47 23.67
CA VAL A 64 -20.27 4.79 24.12
C VAL A 64 -21.68 5.10 23.62
N SER A 65 -21.96 4.81 22.35
CA SER A 65 -23.30 5.02 21.76
C SER A 65 -24.34 4.11 22.42
N HIS A 66 -23.99 2.86 22.71
CA HIS A 66 -24.85 1.94 23.43
C HIS A 66 -25.14 2.42 24.85
N LEU A 67 -24.12 2.86 25.59
CA LEU A 67 -24.26 3.43 26.94
C LEU A 67 -25.15 4.68 26.94
N LYS A 68 -25.00 5.57 25.95
CA LYS A 68 -25.87 6.74 25.78
C LYS A 68 -27.32 6.34 25.54
N ASN A 69 -27.55 5.26 24.77
CA ASN A 69 -28.90 4.72 24.58
C ASN A 69 -29.46 4.12 25.87
N GLU A 70 -28.68 3.32 26.62
CA GLU A 70 -29.08 2.83 27.95
C GLU A 70 -29.47 3.99 28.88
N PHE A 71 -28.73 5.09 28.83
CA PHE A 71 -28.99 6.32 29.59
C PHE A 71 -30.39 6.88 29.35
N ARG A 72 -30.87 6.82 28.11
CA ARG A 72 -32.19 7.34 27.71
C ARG A 72 -33.35 6.57 28.35
N TYR A 73 -33.13 5.30 28.69
CA TYR A 73 -34.16 4.42 29.26
C TYR A 73 -33.96 4.12 30.74
N ALA A 74 -32.91 4.67 31.36
CA ALA A 74 -32.63 4.48 32.77
C ALA A 74 -33.75 5.09 33.64
N LYS A 75 -34.23 4.32 34.64
CA LYS A 75 -35.37 4.69 35.49
C LYS A 75 -35.00 4.96 36.94
N THR A 76 -33.75 4.73 37.33
CA THR A 76 -33.28 4.90 38.71
C THR A 76 -31.97 5.68 38.73
N ASN A 77 -31.77 6.47 39.79
CA ASN A 77 -30.55 7.26 39.96
C ASN A 77 -29.31 6.38 40.07
N GLU A 78 -29.40 5.21 40.71
CA GLU A 78 -28.28 4.26 40.79
C GLU A 78 -27.83 3.74 39.42
N ILE A 79 -28.79 3.46 38.52
CA ILE A 79 -28.47 3.06 37.14
C ILE A 79 -27.87 4.25 36.39
N ILE A 80 -28.43 5.46 36.55
CA ILE A 80 -27.91 6.69 35.93
C ILE A 80 -26.47 6.95 36.35
N ASP A 81 -26.15 6.84 37.65
CA ASP A 81 -24.81 7.10 38.18
C ASP A 81 -23.80 6.02 37.72
N SER A 82 -24.21 4.75 37.67
CA SER A 82 -23.41 3.67 37.10
C SER A 82 -23.13 3.89 35.60
N LEU A 83 -24.13 4.31 34.84
CA LEU A 83 -23.97 4.62 33.42
C LEU A 83 -23.09 5.84 33.18
N ARG A 84 -23.16 6.86 34.04
CA ARG A 84 -22.24 8.02 33.99
C ARG A 84 -20.81 7.58 34.19
N TYR A 85 -20.55 6.80 35.24
CA TYR A 85 -19.22 6.28 35.51
C TYR A 85 -18.65 5.46 34.34
N ARG A 86 -19.47 4.56 33.77
CA ARG A 86 -19.08 3.77 32.59
C ARG A 86 -18.82 4.66 31.37
N LEU A 87 -19.66 5.67 31.14
CA LEU A 87 -19.51 6.60 30.02
C LEU A 87 -18.23 7.43 30.13
N ASP A 88 -17.93 7.94 31.33
CA ASP A 88 -16.71 8.70 31.60
C ASP A 88 -15.47 7.82 31.40
N ALA A 89 -15.49 6.59 31.92
CA ALA A 89 -14.39 5.64 31.73
C ALA A 89 -14.14 5.30 30.25
N GLN A 90 -15.21 5.10 29.47
CA GLN A 90 -15.08 4.89 28.02
C GLN A 90 -14.64 6.16 27.29
N GLY A 91 -15.02 7.34 27.76
CA GLY A 91 -14.54 8.63 27.26
C GLY A 91 -13.04 8.79 27.41
N TYR A 92 -12.49 8.49 28.61
CA TYR A 92 -11.04 8.49 28.84
C TYR A 92 -10.32 7.44 27.99
N HIS A 93 -10.88 6.23 27.88
CA HIS A 93 -10.30 5.19 27.04
C HIS A 93 -10.26 5.60 25.56
N LEU A 94 -11.34 6.19 25.04
CA LEU A 94 -11.41 6.70 23.67
C LEU A 94 -10.37 7.80 23.41
N GLN A 95 -10.21 8.72 24.35
CA GLN A 95 -9.22 9.79 24.27
C GLN A 95 -7.80 9.21 24.17
N ASN A 96 -7.45 8.25 25.03
CA ASN A 96 -6.14 7.60 25.01
C ASN A 96 -5.87 6.86 23.70
N LEU A 97 -6.88 6.18 23.12
CA LEU A 97 -6.74 5.51 21.83
C LEU A 97 -6.53 6.52 20.70
N LYS A 98 -7.23 7.66 20.71
CA LYS A 98 -7.05 8.73 19.72
C LYS A 98 -5.65 9.33 19.79
N GLU A 99 -5.15 9.62 20.98
CA GLU A 99 -3.78 10.09 21.18
C GLU A 99 -2.77 9.05 20.70
N SER A 100 -2.95 7.77 21.05
CA SER A 100 -2.08 6.68 20.60
C SER A 100 -2.06 6.54 19.08
N LYS A 101 -3.21 6.72 18.42
CA LYS A 101 -3.33 6.74 16.95
C LYS A 101 -2.56 7.91 16.34
N GLU A 102 -2.65 9.11 16.93
CA GLU A 102 -1.93 10.28 16.46
C GLU A 102 -0.41 10.11 16.59
N TYR A 103 0.08 9.61 17.73
CA TYR A 103 1.50 9.30 17.91
C TYR A 103 2.01 8.28 16.89
N LEU A 104 1.26 7.21 16.66
CA LEU A 104 1.64 6.19 15.69
C LEU A 104 1.68 6.73 14.26
N ALA A 105 0.74 7.62 13.90
CA ALA A 105 0.75 8.29 12.60
C ALA A 105 1.97 9.22 12.43
N MET A 106 2.40 9.90 13.50
CA MET A 106 3.63 10.69 13.49
C MET A 106 4.87 9.81 13.32
N ASP A 107 4.96 8.69 14.03
CA ASP A 107 6.06 7.73 13.92
C ASP A 107 6.17 7.14 12.50
N ILE A 108 5.05 6.79 11.87
CA ILE A 108 5.01 6.34 10.47
C ILE A 108 5.59 7.42 9.56
N HIS A 109 5.15 8.67 9.73
CA HIS A 109 5.62 9.78 8.92
C HIS A 109 7.12 10.06 9.11
N ASP A 110 7.63 9.93 10.33
CA ASP A 110 9.07 10.08 10.60
C ASP A 110 9.88 8.94 9.99
N LYS A 111 9.36 7.71 9.96
CA LYS A 111 10.00 6.59 9.25
C LYS A 111 9.99 6.75 7.73
N LEU A 112 8.93 7.30 7.16
CA LEU A 112 8.91 7.64 5.73
C LEU A 112 9.96 8.70 5.41
N ARG A 113 10.13 9.72 6.25
CA ARG A 113 11.23 10.69 6.11
C ARG A 113 12.61 10.06 6.23
N GLU A 114 12.77 9.08 7.11
CA GLU A 114 14.03 8.33 7.24
C GLU A 114 14.34 7.56 5.94
N ILE A 115 13.34 6.94 5.32
CA ILE A 115 13.48 6.28 4.01
C ILE A 115 13.89 7.29 2.94
N ASP A 116 13.23 8.45 2.87
CA ASP A 116 13.56 9.51 1.92
C ASP A 116 15.00 9.99 2.10
N SER A 117 15.43 10.22 3.35
CA SER A 117 16.80 10.62 3.67
C SER A 117 17.82 9.58 3.21
N VAL A 118 17.58 8.31 3.52
CA VAL A 118 18.49 7.21 3.13
C VAL A 118 18.57 7.07 1.61
N THR A 119 17.45 7.32 0.91
CA THR A 119 17.38 7.30 -0.55
C THR A 119 18.16 8.46 -1.16
N LEU A 120 18.03 9.67 -0.61
CA LEU A 120 18.79 10.82 -1.06
C LEU A 120 20.30 10.67 -0.80
N ASP A 121 20.69 10.16 0.36
CA ASP A 121 22.10 9.88 0.68
C ASP A 121 22.70 8.88 -0.31
N PHE A 122 21.96 7.82 -0.65
CA PHE A 122 22.39 6.84 -1.65
C PHE A 122 22.53 7.46 -3.05
N ILE A 123 21.60 8.33 -3.45
CA ILE A 123 21.69 9.05 -4.73
C ILE A 123 22.91 9.98 -4.75
N ASP A 124 23.18 10.70 -3.67
CA ASP A 124 24.35 11.58 -3.56
C ASP A 124 25.66 10.78 -3.64
N ASP A 125 25.73 9.61 -3.00
CA ASP A 125 26.88 8.71 -3.07
C ASP A 125 27.07 8.13 -4.50
N LEU A 126 25.98 7.79 -5.19
CA LEU A 126 26.03 7.41 -6.60
C LEU A 126 26.53 8.56 -7.49
N GLU A 127 26.04 9.79 -7.29
CA GLU A 127 26.47 10.97 -8.06
C GLU A 127 27.96 11.26 -7.89
N ARG A 128 28.49 11.11 -6.67
CA ARG A 128 29.92 11.29 -6.37
C ARG A 128 30.77 10.20 -6.99
N ASN A 129 30.37 8.93 -6.87
CA ASN A 129 31.15 7.80 -7.38
C ASN A 129 31.11 7.71 -8.91
N LEU A 130 30.12 8.31 -9.56
CA LEU A 130 30.01 8.37 -11.03
C LEU A 130 30.44 9.72 -11.61
N ASP A 131 31.19 10.52 -10.85
CA ASP A 131 31.86 11.76 -11.28
C ASP A 131 30.91 12.73 -12.01
N GLY A 132 29.69 12.90 -11.48
CA GLY A 132 28.69 13.83 -12.03
C GLY A 132 28.02 13.41 -13.35
N LYS A 133 28.29 12.20 -13.88
CA LYS A 133 27.60 11.68 -15.08
C LYS A 133 26.11 11.38 -14.86
N ILE A 134 25.62 11.44 -13.61
CA ILE A 134 24.21 11.25 -13.22
C ILE A 134 23.47 12.58 -12.94
N SER A 135 23.89 13.72 -13.53
CA SER A 135 23.05 14.94 -13.47
C SER A 135 21.63 14.75 -14.04
N PHE A 136 21.40 13.66 -14.79
CA PHE A 136 20.11 13.23 -15.31
C PHE A 136 19.13 12.74 -14.23
N PHE A 137 19.54 11.92 -13.24
CA PHE A 137 18.57 11.34 -12.30
C PHE A 137 18.04 12.38 -11.31
N ARG A 138 18.85 13.34 -10.86
CA ARG A 138 18.39 14.40 -9.94
C ARG A 138 17.22 15.24 -10.47
N TYR A 139 17.20 15.51 -11.77
CA TYR A 139 16.16 16.32 -12.42
C TYR A 139 14.96 15.49 -12.90
N TYR A 140 15.19 14.24 -13.30
CA TYR A 140 14.15 13.42 -13.90
C TYR A 140 13.57 12.36 -12.96
N TYR A 141 14.18 12.02 -11.82
CA TYR A 141 13.69 10.97 -10.92
C TYR A 141 12.26 11.22 -10.41
N PRO A 142 11.88 12.43 -9.93
CA PRO A 142 10.49 12.70 -9.55
C PRO A 142 9.53 12.60 -10.74
N THR A 143 9.99 12.96 -11.93
CA THR A 143 9.20 12.97 -13.18
C THR A 143 9.03 11.56 -13.75
N ILE A 144 10.08 10.74 -13.71
CA ILE A 144 10.10 9.34 -14.14
C ILE A 144 9.26 8.52 -13.18
N MET A 145 9.44 8.67 -11.86
CA MET A 145 8.59 8.00 -10.87
C MET A 145 7.13 8.37 -11.03
N ARG A 146 6.80 9.66 -11.21
CA ARG A 146 5.43 10.10 -11.50
C ARG A 146 4.89 9.51 -12.80
N SER A 147 5.69 9.47 -13.87
CA SER A 147 5.26 8.87 -15.14
C SER A 147 5.06 7.37 -15.04
N MET A 148 5.89 6.64 -14.29
CA MET A 148 5.72 5.22 -14.03
C MET A 148 4.46 4.98 -13.21
N LEU A 149 4.23 5.77 -12.16
CA LEU A 149 3.05 5.66 -11.31
C LEU A 149 1.75 5.96 -12.08
N ILE A 150 1.75 6.99 -12.94
CA ILE A 150 0.65 7.29 -13.87
C ILE A 150 0.45 6.13 -14.86
N THR A 151 1.52 5.56 -15.42
CA THR A 151 1.43 4.43 -16.36
C THR A 151 0.87 3.18 -15.69
N CYS A 152 1.30 2.88 -14.46
CA CYS A 152 0.77 1.79 -13.65
C CYS A 152 -0.71 2.03 -13.29
N LEU A 153 -1.10 3.27 -12.95
CA LEU A 153 -2.48 3.63 -12.65
C LEU A 153 -3.38 3.52 -13.89
N ILE A 154 -2.91 3.97 -15.06
CA ILE A 154 -3.62 3.82 -16.34
C ILE A 154 -3.75 2.33 -16.69
N GLY A 155 -2.70 1.54 -16.51
CA GLY A 155 -2.73 0.08 -16.72
C GLY A 155 -3.72 -0.61 -15.80
N PHE A 156 -3.77 -0.22 -14.52
CA PHE A 156 -4.74 -0.73 -13.55
C PHE A 156 -6.18 -0.35 -13.92
N ILE A 157 -6.43 0.91 -14.27
CA ILE A 157 -7.76 1.39 -14.71
C ILE A 157 -8.19 0.70 -16.01
N ALA A 158 -7.28 0.52 -16.97
CA ALA A 158 -7.56 -0.18 -18.22
C ALA A 158 -7.87 -1.66 -18.00
N SER A 159 -7.11 -2.33 -17.12
CA SER A 159 -7.37 -3.72 -16.73
C SER A 159 -8.71 -3.87 -16.00
N TYR A 160 -9.03 -2.94 -15.09
CA TYR A 160 -10.31 -2.93 -14.39
C TYR A 160 -11.48 -2.67 -15.34
N LEU A 161 -11.36 -1.71 -16.26
CA LEU A 161 -12.38 -1.44 -17.28
C LEU A 161 -12.53 -2.61 -18.25
N TYR A 162 -11.44 -3.26 -18.65
CA TYR A 162 -11.49 -4.46 -19.49
C TYR A 162 -12.20 -5.61 -18.78
N HIS A 163 -11.94 -5.81 -17.48
CA HIS A 163 -12.61 -6.82 -16.69
C HIS A 163 -14.09 -6.47 -16.43
N ALA A 164 -14.42 -5.22 -16.17
CA ALA A 164 -15.80 -4.76 -15.96
C ALA A 164 -16.63 -4.83 -17.26
N VAL A 165 -16.03 -4.50 -18.41
CA VAL A 165 -16.66 -4.60 -19.72
C VAL A 165 -16.75 -6.06 -20.17
N GLY A 166 -15.73 -6.88 -19.91
CA GLY A 166 -15.74 -8.33 -20.18
C GLY A 166 -16.85 -9.05 -19.42
N VAL A 167 -16.99 -8.77 -18.12
CA VAL A 167 -18.10 -9.32 -17.29
C VAL A 167 -19.46 -8.80 -17.74
N SER A 168 -19.55 -7.55 -18.22
CA SER A 168 -20.80 -6.98 -18.75
C SER A 168 -21.19 -7.55 -20.13
N ILE A 169 -20.22 -8.03 -20.92
CA ILE A 169 -20.46 -8.65 -22.23
C ILE A 169 -20.81 -10.14 -22.05
N GLU A 170 -20.16 -10.86 -21.13
CA GLU A 170 -20.53 -12.24 -20.78
C GLU A 170 -21.94 -12.35 -20.17
N LEU A 171 -22.35 -11.38 -19.34
CA LEU A 171 -23.72 -11.30 -18.83
C LEU A 171 -24.77 -10.94 -19.90
N ARG A 172 -24.35 -10.44 -21.08
CA ARG A 172 -25.26 -10.04 -22.17
C ARG A 172 -25.32 -11.05 -23.32
N LEU A 173 -24.34 -11.95 -23.42
CA LEU A 173 -24.28 -13.00 -24.45
C LEU A 173 -24.67 -14.38 -23.92
N GLY A 174 -24.75 -14.58 -22.60
CA GLY A 174 -25.12 -15.86 -21.97
C GLY A 174 -26.59 -16.02 -21.59
N GLY A 175 -27.52 -15.29 -22.21
CA GLY A 175 -28.90 -15.19 -21.74
C GLY A 175 -30.01 -15.36 -22.78
N ASP A 176 -29.76 -16.01 -23.92
CA ASP A 176 -30.75 -16.11 -25.01
C ASP A 176 -30.78 -17.49 -25.72
N ASP A 177 -30.55 -18.59 -25.00
CA ASP A 177 -30.74 -19.95 -25.55
C ASP A 177 -31.54 -20.83 -24.57
N ASP A 178 -32.82 -20.52 -24.34
CA ASP A 178 -33.80 -21.47 -23.78
C ASP A 178 -35.24 -21.04 -24.15
N GLU A 179 -35.57 -21.05 -25.44
CA GLU A 179 -36.98 -21.17 -25.89
C GLU A 179 -37.06 -22.12 -27.11
N GLU A 180 -37.33 -23.40 -26.86
CA GLU A 180 -38.03 -24.26 -27.82
C GLU A 180 -39.31 -24.81 -27.18
N GLU A 181 -40.44 -24.31 -27.71
CA GLU A 181 -41.67 -25.00 -28.10
C GLU A 181 -42.30 -25.98 -27.07
N GLY A 182 -43.51 -25.76 -26.57
CA GLY A 182 -44.72 -25.44 -27.33
C GLY A 182 -45.79 -26.49 -26.98
N GLY A 183 -46.38 -26.39 -25.79
CA GLY A 183 -47.51 -27.21 -25.37
C GLY A 183 -48.81 -26.50 -25.72
N GLU A 184 -49.49 -26.93 -26.79
CA GLU A 184 -50.86 -26.51 -27.10
C GLU A 184 -51.88 -27.22 -26.19
N ASP A 185 -52.71 -26.40 -25.56
CA ASP A 185 -53.94 -26.73 -24.86
C ASP A 185 -55.00 -27.36 -25.76
N GLY A 186 -55.93 -28.13 -25.17
CA GLY A 186 -57.32 -28.16 -25.66
C GLY A 186 -58.03 -29.51 -25.64
N GLU A 187 -58.70 -29.77 -24.51
CA GLU A 187 -60.00 -30.44 -24.32
C GLU A 187 -60.60 -31.31 -25.46
N LYS A 188 -61.03 -32.55 -25.13
CA LYS A 188 -62.47 -32.89 -25.01
C LYS A 188 -62.77 -34.39 -24.78
N GLU A 189 -63.74 -34.57 -23.88
CA GLU A 189 -64.90 -35.50 -23.93
C GLU A 189 -64.72 -37.03 -24.02
N GLU A 190 -65.12 -37.67 -22.91
CA GLU A 190 -66.09 -38.78 -22.78
C GLU A 190 -66.11 -39.99 -23.73
N ALA A 191 -66.15 -41.16 -23.06
CA ALA A 191 -67.12 -42.26 -23.19
C ALA A 191 -66.56 -43.64 -23.60
N ASP A 192 -66.97 -44.60 -22.76
CA ASP A 192 -66.98 -46.08 -22.82
C ASP A 192 -65.68 -46.89 -22.73
#